data_AF-A0A4V1RQA1-F1
#
_entry.id   AF-A0A4V1RQA1-F1
#
_cell.length_a   1.000
_cell.length_b   1.000
_cell.length_c   1.000
_cell.angle_alpha   90.00
_cell.angle_beta   90.00
_cell.angle_gamma   90.00
#
_symmetry.space_group_name_H-M   'P 1'
#
loop_
_entity.id
_entity.type
_entity.pdbx_description
1 polymer ?
#
loop_
_entity_poly.entity_id
_entity_poly.type
_entity_poly.pdbx_seq_one_letter_code
_entity_poly.pdbx_strand_id
1 'polypeptide(L)' 'MRVEYEPSGLSAVQNLGLDAIAFANAVQAWVNVNKENINPQGGNAQIPYLGHNYTVTYTVNNDMTVFFIVNVQF' A
#
# COMPACT_ATOMS: atom_id res chain seq x y z
N MET A 1 -3.05 7.16 9.05
CA MET A 1 -3.79 6.94 7.79
C MET A 1 -4.34 5.53 7.80
N ARG A 2 -5.57 5.31 7.35
CA ARG A 2 -6.11 3.96 7.10
C ARG A 2 -5.69 3.50 5.70
N VAL A 3 -5.40 2.22 5.53
CA VAL A 3 -5.03 1.64 4.23
C VAL A 3 -6.28 1.09 3.54
N GLU A 4 -6.45 1.45 2.27
CA GLU A 4 -7.50 0.94 1.40
C GLU A 4 -6.93 0.55 0.04
N TYR A 5 -7.68 -0.24 -0.71
CA TYR A 5 -7.35 -0.56 -2.09
C TYR A 5 -8.18 0.29 -3.05
N GLU A 6 -7.53 0.81 -4.08
CA GLU A 6 -8.22 1.07 -5.33
C GLU A 6 -8.48 -0.26 -6.06
N PRO A 7 -9.49 -0.34 -6.95
CA PRO A 7 -9.80 -1.57 -7.69
C PRO A 7 -8.57 -2.17 -8.40
N SER A 8 -7.72 -1.33 -8.99
CA SER A 8 -6.48 -1.77 -9.65
C SER A 8 -5.46 -2.35 -8.68
N GLY A 9 -5.34 -1.79 -7.48
CA GLY A 9 -4.42 -2.29 -6.46
C GLY A 9 -4.88 -3.64 -5.92
N LEU A 10 -6.18 -3.81 -5.70
CA LEU A 10 -6.76 -5.10 -5.29
C LEU A 10 -6.52 -6.17 -6.36
N SER A 11 -6.77 -5.85 -7.63
CA SER A 11 -6.49 -6.77 -8.74
C SER A 11 -5.01 -7.13 -8.84
N ALA A 12 -4.09 -6.17 -8.63
CA ALA A 12 -2.65 -6.44 -8.64
C ALA A 12 -2.23 -7.42 -7.54
N VAL A 13 -2.71 -7.23 -6.31
CA VAL A 13 -2.45 -8.13 -5.19
C VAL A 13 -2.99 -9.54 -5.45
N GLN A 14 -4.21 -9.64 -6.00
CA GLN A 14 -4.82 -10.93 -6.36
C GLN A 14 -4.06 -11.64 -7.49
N ASN A 15 -3.60 -10.91 -8.51
CA ASN A 15 -2.81 -11.46 -9.60
C ASN A 15 -1.44 -11.98 -9.14
N LEU A 16 -0.87 -11.38 -8.10
CA LEU A 16 0.34 -11.88 -7.43
C LEU A 16 0.08 -13.08 -6.51
N GLY A 17 -1.18 -13.53 -6.37
CA GLY A 17 -1.56 -14.65 -5.51
C GLY A 17 -1.47 -14.33 -4.02
N LEU A 18 -1.47 -13.05 -3.64
CA LEU A 18 -1.36 -12.62 -2.25
C LEU A 18 -2.73 -12.55 -1.57
N ASP A 19 -2.76 -12.84 -0.27
CA ASP A 19 -3.93 -12.57 0.55
C ASP A 19 -4.10 -11.05 0.74
N ALA A 20 -5.20 -10.50 0.21
CA ALA A 20 -5.41 -9.06 0.18
C ALA A 20 -5.55 -8.43 1.58
N ILE A 21 -6.10 -9.16 2.54
CA ILE A 21 -6.30 -8.66 3.91
C ILE A 21 -4.94 -8.63 4.64
N ALA A 22 -4.19 -9.72 4.58
CA ALA A 22 -2.87 -9.83 5.20
C ALA A 22 -1.87 -8.85 4.56
N PHE A 23 -1.91 -8.66 3.24
CA PHE A 23 -1.07 -7.67 2.56
C PHE A 23 -1.43 -6.24 2.98
N ALA A 24 -2.73 -5.89 3.06
CA ALA A 24 -3.15 -4.56 3.53
C ALA A 24 -2.69 -4.30 4.97
N ASN A 25 -2.69 -5.32 5.84
CA ASN A 25 -2.16 -5.19 7.20
C ASN A 25 -0.65 -4.91 7.22
N ALA A 26 0.12 -5.52 6.31
CA ALA A 26 1.55 -5.24 6.18
C ALA A 26 1.81 -3.80 5.69
N VAL A 27 1.04 -3.34 4.71
CA VAL A 27 1.07 -1.94 4.25
C VAL A 27 0.68 -1.00 5.39
N GLN A 28 -0.36 -1.34 6.18
CA GLN A 28 -0.81 -0.55 7.33
C GLN A 28 0.29 -0.43 8.40
N ALA A 29 1.03 -1.50 8.68
CA ALA A 29 2.17 -1.48 9.59
C ALA A 29 3.28 -0.54 9.06
N TRP A 30 3.59 -0.61 7.78
CA TRP A 30 4.56 0.29 7.15
C TRP A 30 4.12 1.77 7.21
N VAL A 31 2.85 2.05 6.91
CA VAL A 31 2.26 3.40 6.98
C VAL A 31 2.32 3.96 8.40
N ASN A 32 2.07 3.14 9.42
CA ASN A 32 2.14 3.58 10.82
C ASN A 32 3.55 4.04 11.22
N VAL A 33 4.60 3.38 10.69
CA VAL A 33 6.01 3.74 10.94
C VAL A 33 6.44 4.96 10.12
N ASN A 34 5.97 5.08 8.88
CA ASN A 34 6.46 6.09 7.93
C ASN A 34 5.54 7.30 7.76
N LYS A 35 4.52 7.44 8.60
CA LYS A 35 3.43 8.44 8.46
C LYS A 35 3.89 9.87 8.14
N GLU A 36 5.04 10.29 8.68
CA GLU A 36 5.58 11.66 8.52
C GLU A 36 6.29 11.88 7.18
N ASN A 37 6.69 10.79 6.51
CA ASN A 37 7.45 10.80 5.25
C ASN A 37 6.62 10.41 4.03
N ILE A 38 5.31 10.16 4.21
CA ILE A 38 4.41 9.82 3.11
C ILE A 38 4.15 11.07 2.27
N ASN A 39 4.40 10.99 0.96
CA ASN A 39 4.18 12.09 0.05
C ASN A 39 2.67 12.35 -0.11
N PRO A 40 2.17 13.56 0.21
CA PRO A 40 0.75 13.90 0.05
C PRO A 40 0.25 13.84 -1.40
N GLN A 41 1.15 13.81 -2.39
CA GLN A 41 0.80 13.68 -3.80
C GLN A 41 0.81 12.22 -4.31
N GLY A 42 1.07 11.25 -3.42
CA GLY A 42 1.29 9.86 -3.78
C GLY A 42 2.74 9.54 -4.13
N GLY A 43 3.01 8.29 -4.45
CA GLY A 43 4.36 7.82 -4.76
C GLY A 43 4.47 6.31 -4.79
N ASN A 44 5.70 5.81 -4.57
CA ASN A 44 5.99 4.39 -4.44
C ASN A 44 6.59 4.12 -3.06
N ALA A 45 6.24 2.97 -2.47
CA ALA A 45 6.77 2.49 -1.21
C ALA A 45 7.26 1.04 -1.37
N GLN A 46 8.36 0.69 -0.69
CA GLN A 46 8.85 -0.69 -0.60
C GLN A 46 8.26 -1.33 0.66
N ILE A 47 7.40 -2.33 0.47
CA ILE A 47 6.67 -2.99 1.55
C ILE A 47 7.24 -4.40 1.78
N PRO A 48 7.89 -4.66 2.92
CA PRO A 48 8.34 -6.00 3.25
C PRO A 48 7.14 -6.89 3.61
N TYR A 49 6.98 -8.00 2.92
CA TYR A 49 5.92 -8.98 3.15
C TYR A 49 6.39 -10.39 2.78
N LEU A 50 6.20 -11.37 3.67
CA LEU A 50 6.58 -12.77 3.48
C LEU A 50 8.03 -13.00 2.98
N GLY A 51 8.98 -12.17 3.44
CA GLY A 51 10.39 -12.28 3.05
C GLY A 51 10.74 -11.62 1.71
N HIS A 52 9.79 -10.92 1.09
CA HIS A 52 9.97 -10.18 -0.15
C HIS A 52 9.70 -8.68 0.06
N ASN A 53 10.20 -7.84 -0.85
CA ASN A 53 9.89 -6.42 -0.89
C ASN A 53 9.02 -6.14 -2.11
N TYR A 54 7.79 -5.68 -1.88
CA TYR A 54 6.87 -5.31 -2.95
C TYR A 54 6.90 -3.80 -3.17
N THR A 55 6.94 -3.39 -4.42
CA THR A 55 6.74 -1.99 -4.80
C THR A 55 5.24 -1.70 -4.80
N VAL A 56 4.79 -0.86 -3.87
CA VAL A 56 3.42 -0.37 -3.79
C VAL A 56 3.36 1.04 -4.33
N THR A 57 2.65 1.23 -5.45
CA THR A 57 2.27 2.56 -5.92
C THR A 57 1.03 2.99 -5.17
N TYR A 58 1.06 4.21 -4.62
CA TYR A 58 0.00 4.73 -3.77
C TYR A 58 -0.40 6.16 -4.10
N THR A 59 -1.63 6.50 -3.74
CA THR A 59 -2.12 7.87 -3.59
C THR A 59 -2.61 8.07 -2.17
N VAL A 60 -2.82 9.31 -1.77
CA VAL A 60 -3.49 9.64 -0.50
C VAL A 60 -4.66 10.58 -0.79
N ASN A 61 -5.67 10.56 0.07
CA ASN A 61 -6.73 11.55 -0.03
C ASN A 61 -6.24 12.94 0.41
N ASN A 62 -7.00 13.98 0.03
CA ASN A 62 -6.65 15.38 0.30
C ASN A 62 -6.39 15.67 1.80
N ASP A 63 -7.12 15.00 2.69
CA ASP A 63 -6.99 15.20 4.14
C ASP A 63 -5.85 14.36 4.76
N MET A 64 -5.09 13.61 3.95
CA MET A 64 -4.02 12.70 4.39
C MET A 64 -4.47 11.72 5.48
N THR A 65 -5.71 11.23 5.40
CA THR A 65 -6.28 10.27 6.34
C THR A 65 -6.36 8.86 5.76
N VAL A 66 -6.33 8.70 4.43
CA VAL A 66 -6.41 7.43 3.72
C VAL A 66 -5.22 7.27 2.77
N PHE A 67 -4.60 6.10 2.83
CA PHE A 67 -3.53 5.65 1.94
C PHE A 67 -4.13 4.59 1.00
N PHE A 68 -4.19 4.91 -0.29
CA PHE A 68 -4.77 4.03 -1.30
C PHE A 68 -3.68 3.25 -2.02
N ILE A 69 -3.76 1.92 -1.98
CA ILE A 69 -2.93 1.03 -2.78
C ILE A 69 -3.49 1.03 -4.21
N VAL A 70 -2.73 1.60 -5.15
CA VAL A 70 -3.13 1.74 -6.56
C VAL A 70 -2.58 0.62 -7.42
N ASN A 71 -1.38 0.14 -7.12
CA ASN A 71 -0.74 -0.98 -7.81
C ASN A 71 0.26 -1.68 -6.88
N VAL A 72 0.54 -2.96 -7.16
CA VAL A 72 1.54 -3.75 -6.44
C VAL A 72 2.37 -4.54 -7.45
N GLN A 73 3.69 -4.46 -7.31
CA GLN A 73 4.65 -5.13 -8.17
C GLN A 73 5.73 -5.79 -7.33
N PHE A 74 6.28 -6.89 -7.85
CA PHE A 74 7.43 -7.59 -7.29
C PHE A 74 8.71 -7.14 -7.98
#